data_AF-A0A2J6HXL7-F1
#
_entry.id   AF-A0A2J6HXL7-F1
#
_cell.length_a   1.000
_cell.length_b   1.000
_cell.length_c   1.000
_cell.angle_alpha   90.00
_cell.angle_beta   90.00
_cell.angle_gamma   90.00
#
_symmetry.space_group_name_H-M   'P 1'
#
loop_
_entity.id
_entity.type
_entity.pdbx_description
1 polymer ?
#
loop_
_entity_poly.entity_id
_entity_poly.type
_entity_poly.pdbx_seq_one_letter_code
_entity_poly.pdbx_strand_id
1 'polypeptide(L)'
;MKATMNFYKPQPGQHITILGLGPSLEEYSRTIKGLGSRKAYTDQVWAINALGDLYQCDLVFHMDDLEIQRIRAAARPESNIAAMVAWLEKSKTPVMTSRAYDKAPCLVEFPLQEVLQNLQFPYFNSTTAYAVAYAIHCQASKISLFG
;
A
#
# COMPACT_ATOMS: atom_id res chain seq x y z
N MET A 1 -15.56 10.02 -21.75
CA MET A 1 -15.01 8.65 -21.84
C MET A 1 -13.89 8.55 -20.81
N LYS A 2 -14.20 8.13 -19.57
CA LYS A 2 -13.16 7.97 -18.53
C LYS A 2 -12.31 6.79 -18.97
N ALA A 3 -11.04 7.02 -19.26
CA ALA A 3 -10.07 5.96 -19.46
C ALA A 3 -10.19 4.98 -18.28
N THR A 4 -10.32 3.69 -18.57
CA THR A 4 -10.18 2.61 -17.60
C THR A 4 -8.87 2.84 -16.86
N MET A 5 -8.94 3.40 -15.66
CA MET A 5 -7.79 3.50 -14.77
C MET A 5 -7.32 2.07 -14.53
N ASN A 6 -6.10 1.76 -14.96
CA ASN A 6 -5.46 0.48 -14.70
C ASN A 6 -5.31 0.34 -13.19
N PHE A 7 -6.28 -0.28 -12.53
CA PHE A 7 -6.13 -0.71 -11.15
C PHE A 7 -4.94 -1.67 -11.10
N TYR A 8 -4.01 -1.41 -10.18
CA TYR A 8 -2.97 -2.38 -9.89
C TYR A 8 -3.63 -3.62 -9.29
N LYS A 9 -3.81 -4.67 -10.09
CA LYS A 9 -4.38 -5.94 -9.65
C LYS A 9 -3.35 -7.05 -9.81
N PRO A 10 -2.89 -7.69 -8.72
CA PRO A 10 -2.02 -8.86 -8.80
C PRO A 10 -2.75 -10.04 -9.48
N GLN A 11 -2.00 -11.07 -9.89
CA GLN A 11 -2.61 -12.30 -10.39
C GLN A 11 -3.25 -13.10 -9.25
N PRO A 12 -4.40 -13.76 -9.47
CA PRO A 12 -4.98 -14.66 -8.48
C PRO A 12 -3.99 -15.75 -8.04
N GLY A 13 -4.11 -16.19 -6.79
CA GLY A 13 -3.29 -17.28 -6.24
C GLY A 13 -1.88 -16.87 -5.82
N GLN A 14 -1.51 -15.59 -5.90
CA GLN A 14 -0.21 -15.10 -5.41
C GLN A 14 -0.13 -15.09 -3.88
N HIS A 15 1.06 -15.33 -3.35
CA HIS A 15 1.40 -15.04 -1.95
C HIS A 15 1.73 -13.55 -1.82
N ILE A 16 0.98 -12.86 -0.98
CA ILE A 16 1.13 -11.43 -0.72
C ILE A 16 1.67 -11.22 0.69
N THR A 17 2.74 -10.45 0.82
CA THR A 17 3.27 -10.00 2.11
C THR A 17 2.95 -8.54 2.32
N ILE A 18 2.31 -8.20 3.45
CA ILE A 18 1.95 -6.82 3.82
C ILE A 18 2.83 -6.36 4.99
N LEU A 19 3.46 -5.21 4.83
CA LEU A 19 4.39 -4.61 5.78
C LEU A 19 3.77 -3.40 6.48
N GLY A 20 3.57 -3.51 7.79
CA GLY A 20 3.20 -2.47 8.73
C GLY A 20 4.36 -2.05 9.64
N LEU A 21 4.14 -1.04 10.47
CA LEU A 21 5.18 -0.31 11.21
C LEU A 21 5.56 -0.91 12.58
N GLY A 22 4.97 -2.04 12.99
CA GLY A 22 5.28 -2.67 14.27
C GLY A 22 6.49 -3.61 14.24
N PRO A 23 6.78 -4.25 15.38
CA PRO A 23 8.08 -4.85 15.66
C PRO A 23 8.41 -6.07 14.79
N SER A 24 7.40 -6.78 14.27
CA SER A 24 7.64 -7.98 13.46
C SER A 24 8.21 -7.66 12.06
N LEU A 25 8.30 -6.37 11.68
CA LEU A 25 9.00 -5.92 10.47
C LEU A 25 10.50 -6.29 10.47
N GLU A 26 11.13 -6.37 11.64
CA GLU A 26 12.52 -6.83 11.79
C GLU A 26 12.67 -8.30 11.38
N GLU A 27 11.68 -9.13 11.71
CA GLU A 27 11.66 -10.54 11.33
C GLU A 27 11.49 -10.73 9.83
N TYR A 28 10.65 -9.92 9.17
CA TYR A 28 10.57 -9.90 7.71
C TYR A 28 11.94 -9.63 7.09
N SER A 29 12.62 -8.60 7.59
CA SER A 29 13.93 -8.16 7.10
C SER A 29 15.00 -9.25 7.29
N ARG A 30 15.01 -9.90 8.46
CA ARG A 30 15.87 -11.06 8.74
C ARG A 30 15.59 -12.23 7.79
N THR A 31 14.32 -12.51 7.53
CA THR A 31 13.88 -13.63 6.66
C THR A 31 14.33 -13.42 5.22
N ILE A 32 14.00 -12.27 4.61
CA ILE A 32 14.36 -12.01 3.21
C ILE A 32 15.87 -11.87 3.01
N LYS A 33 16.59 -11.37 4.03
CA LYS A 33 18.05 -11.31 4.01
C LYS A 33 18.67 -12.70 3.96
N GLY A 34 18.15 -13.65 4.76
CA GLY A 34 18.61 -15.03 4.74
C GLY A 34 18.34 -15.74 3.41
N LEU A 35 17.24 -15.39 2.74
CA LEU A 35 16.86 -15.94 1.43
C LEU A 35 17.50 -15.20 0.23
N GLY A 36 18.15 -14.06 0.46
CA GLY A 36 18.83 -13.26 -0.58
C GLY A 36 17.90 -12.48 -1.52
N SER A 37 16.57 -12.64 -1.43
CA SER A 37 15.60 -11.91 -2.24
C SER A 37 14.19 -11.98 -1.63
N ARG A 38 13.44 -10.87 -1.68
CA ARG A 38 12.02 -10.88 -1.31
C ARG A 38 11.21 -11.88 -2.14
N LYS A 39 11.57 -12.07 -3.41
CA LYS A 39 10.87 -12.95 -4.35
C LYS A 39 11.07 -14.44 -4.05
N ALA A 40 12.07 -14.79 -3.25
CA ALA A 40 12.24 -16.15 -2.75
C ALA A 40 11.28 -16.46 -1.59
N TYR A 41 10.68 -15.44 -0.97
CA TYR A 41 9.71 -15.59 0.12
C TYR A 41 8.25 -15.41 -0.33
N THR A 42 7.99 -14.47 -1.24
CA THR A 42 6.63 -14.04 -1.59
C THR A 42 6.57 -13.48 -3.02
N ASP A 43 5.41 -13.54 -3.67
CA ASP A 43 5.22 -13.03 -5.03
C ASP A 43 5.06 -11.50 -5.06
N GLN A 44 4.50 -10.94 -3.97
CA GLN A 44 4.11 -9.54 -3.86
C GLN A 44 4.47 -8.99 -2.49
N VAL A 45 5.06 -7.80 -2.47
CA VAL A 45 5.33 -7.05 -1.22
C VAL A 45 4.55 -5.76 -1.25
N TRP A 46 3.62 -5.63 -0.32
CA TRP A 46 2.79 -4.44 -0.13
C TRP A 46 3.21 -3.71 1.14
N ALA A 47 3.27 -2.39 1.11
CA ALA A 47 3.68 -1.59 2.25
C ALA A 47 2.58 -0.64 2.73
N ILE A 48 2.56 -0.36 4.03
CA ILE A 48 1.65 0.60 4.66
C ILE A 48 2.36 1.95 4.84
N ASN A 49 1.73 3.02 4.35
CA ASN A 49 2.17 4.41 4.51
C ASN A 49 3.65 4.60 4.11
N ALA A 50 4.46 5.18 5.01
CA ALA A 50 5.86 5.54 4.76
C ALA A 50 6.78 4.33 4.53
N LEU A 51 6.35 3.09 4.81
CA LEU A 51 7.18 1.92 4.50
C LEU A 51 7.43 1.73 3.00
N GLY A 52 6.61 2.35 2.15
CA GLY A 52 6.84 2.39 0.70
C GLY A 52 8.15 3.06 0.29
N ASP A 53 8.71 3.96 1.12
CA ASP A 53 10.01 4.60 0.90
C ASP A 53 11.18 3.82 1.52
N LEU A 54 10.87 2.92 2.47
CA LEU A 54 11.88 2.19 3.24
C LEU A 54 12.19 0.81 2.64
N TYR A 55 11.25 0.21 1.92
CA TYR A 55 11.38 -1.14 1.35
C TYR A 55 11.09 -1.15 -0.15
N GLN A 56 11.66 -2.13 -0.85
CA GLN A 56 11.28 -2.40 -2.23
C GLN A 56 9.89 -3.07 -2.26
N CYS A 57 8.90 -2.35 -2.74
CA CYS A 57 7.49 -2.75 -2.75
C CYS A 57 6.96 -2.87 -4.18
N ASP A 58 5.89 -3.65 -4.35
CA ASP A 58 5.11 -3.74 -5.57
C ASP A 58 3.88 -2.80 -5.53
N LEU A 59 3.32 -2.58 -4.34
CA LEU A 59 2.17 -1.69 -4.08
C LEU A 59 2.30 -1.05 -2.69
N VAL A 60 1.82 0.17 -2.53
CA VAL A 60 1.74 0.84 -1.24
C VAL A 60 0.30 1.21 -0.94
N PHE A 61 -0.13 1.12 0.32
CA PHE A 61 -1.42 1.62 0.78
C PHE A 61 -1.20 2.86 1.63
N HIS A 62 -1.82 3.95 1.22
CA HIS A 62 -1.88 5.19 1.98
C HIS A 62 -3.30 5.77 1.88
N MET A 63 -4.17 5.39 2.82
CA MET A 63 -5.58 5.74 2.76
C MET A 63 -5.90 7.16 3.23
N ASP A 64 -4.96 7.85 3.87
CA ASP A 64 -5.09 9.27 4.16
C ASP A 64 -5.08 10.06 2.84
N ASP A 65 -5.96 11.06 2.74
CA ASP A 65 -6.03 11.92 1.57
C ASP A 65 -4.75 12.78 1.42
N LEU A 66 -4.14 12.77 0.24
CA LEU A 66 -2.88 13.48 -0.01
C LEU A 66 -2.99 15.00 0.17
N GLU A 67 -4.10 15.64 -0.15
CA GLU A 67 -4.27 17.09 0.03
C GLU A 67 -4.28 17.46 1.52
N ILE A 68 -4.90 16.64 2.35
CA ILE A 68 -4.86 16.82 3.81
C ILE A 68 -3.42 16.67 4.33
N GLN A 69 -2.67 15.71 3.80
CA GLN A 69 -1.27 15.52 4.18
C GLN A 69 -0.38 16.67 3.68
N ARG A 70 -0.65 17.25 2.50
CA ARG A 70 0.03 18.46 2.01
C ARG A 70 -0.17 19.64 2.95
N ILE A 71 -1.39 19.86 3.43
CA ILE A 71 -1.69 20.92 4.42
C ILE A 71 -0.90 20.67 5.71
N ARG A 72 -0.88 19.43 6.22
CA ARG A 72 -0.12 19.06 7.42
C ARG A 72 1.39 19.21 7.24
N ALA A 73 1.91 18.87 6.06
CA ALA A 73 3.31 19.04 5.69
C ALA A 73 3.69 20.52 5.64
N ALA A 74 2.87 21.38 5.02
CA ALA A 74 3.09 22.82 4.97
C ALA A 74 3.08 23.46 6.38
N ALA A 75 2.22 22.97 7.27
CA ALA A 75 2.16 23.44 8.65
C ALA A 75 3.37 23.00 9.51
N ARG A 76 3.99 21.84 9.18
CA ARG A 76 5.19 21.32 9.87
C ARG A 76 6.19 20.76 8.85
N PRO A 77 7.00 21.62 8.21
CA PRO A 77 7.87 21.23 7.10
C PRO A 77 8.96 20.21 7.45
N GLU A 78 9.38 20.14 8.71
CA GLU A 78 10.39 19.19 9.21
C GLU A 78 9.77 17.89 9.76
N SER A 79 8.47 17.65 9.53
CA SER A 79 7.78 16.47 10.05
C SER A 79 7.97 15.23 9.17
N ASN A 80 7.75 14.06 9.77
CA ASN A 80 7.66 12.80 9.03
C ASN A 80 6.59 12.82 7.92
N ILE A 81 5.49 13.55 8.11
CA ILE A 81 4.46 13.74 7.07
C ILE A 81 5.04 14.51 5.89
N ALA A 82 5.82 15.57 6.13
CA ALA A 82 6.44 16.33 5.04
C ALA A 82 7.41 15.49 4.21
N ALA A 83 8.24 14.66 4.86
CA ALA A 83 9.10 13.70 4.18
C ALA A 83 8.29 12.69 3.34
N MET A 84 7.22 12.12 3.92
CA MET A 84 6.34 11.17 3.23
C MET A 84 5.63 11.79 2.03
N VAL A 85 5.11 13.02 2.13
CA VAL A 85 4.47 13.73 1.01
C VAL A 85 5.48 13.96 -0.11
N ALA A 86 6.69 14.43 0.23
CA ALA A 86 7.74 14.67 -0.76
C ALA A 86 8.14 13.38 -1.51
N TRP A 87 8.13 12.24 -0.83
CA TRP A 87 8.33 10.93 -1.45
C TRP A 87 7.12 10.52 -2.32
N LEU A 88 5.89 10.59 -1.79
CA LEU A 88 4.67 10.19 -2.50
C LEU A 88 4.57 10.87 -3.88
N GLU A 89 4.84 12.17 -3.94
CA GLU A 89 4.77 12.95 -5.18
C GLU A 89 5.79 12.54 -6.25
N LYS A 90 6.88 11.86 -5.86
CA LYS A 90 7.96 11.43 -6.75
C LYS A 90 8.02 9.92 -6.94
N SER A 91 7.23 9.17 -6.17
CA SER A 91 7.24 7.72 -6.18
C SER A 91 6.85 7.19 -7.55
N LYS A 92 7.52 6.12 -7.97
CA LYS A 92 7.15 5.32 -9.16
C LYS A 92 6.36 4.07 -8.78
N THR A 93 6.36 3.73 -7.49
CA THR A 93 5.59 2.61 -6.96
C THR A 93 4.13 3.04 -6.89
N PRO A 94 3.17 2.23 -7.38
CA PRO A 94 1.76 2.52 -7.24
C PRO A 94 1.38 2.67 -5.77
N VAL A 95 0.58 3.68 -5.45
CA VAL A 95 0.09 3.97 -4.10
C VAL A 95 -1.43 3.98 -4.14
N MET A 96 -2.04 2.97 -3.55
CA MET A 96 -3.47 2.90 -3.38
C MET A 96 -3.92 3.85 -2.27
N THR A 97 -4.90 4.70 -2.57
CA THR A 97 -5.35 5.78 -1.68
C THR A 97 -6.86 5.99 -1.76
N SER A 98 -7.41 6.83 -0.88
CA SER A 98 -8.82 7.18 -0.86
C SER A 98 -9.24 8.03 -2.07
N ARG A 99 -8.32 8.86 -2.60
CA ARG A 99 -8.55 9.68 -3.78
C ARG A 99 -7.27 9.89 -4.59
N ALA A 100 -7.35 9.68 -5.90
CA ALA A 100 -6.24 9.96 -6.81
C ALA A 100 -6.30 11.40 -7.32
N TYR A 101 -5.13 11.94 -7.66
CA TYR A 101 -4.98 13.31 -8.13
C TYR A 101 -4.06 13.32 -9.36
N ASP A 102 -4.42 14.06 -10.40
CA ASP A 102 -3.66 14.12 -11.67
C ASP A 102 -2.19 14.53 -11.48
N LYS A 103 -1.90 15.33 -10.44
CA LYS A 103 -0.55 15.81 -10.11
C LYS A 103 0.34 14.76 -9.43
N ALA A 104 -0.21 13.60 -9.07
CA ALA A 104 0.52 12.51 -8.41
C ALA A 104 0.16 11.17 -9.11
N PRO A 105 0.80 10.86 -10.25
CA PRO A 105 0.41 9.76 -11.12
C PRO A 105 0.63 8.37 -10.51
N CYS A 106 1.40 8.27 -9.41
CA CYS A 106 1.54 7.05 -8.64
C CYS A 106 0.26 6.69 -7.86
N LEU A 107 -0.62 7.67 -7.60
CA LEU A 107 -1.82 7.44 -6.81
C LEU A 107 -2.88 6.71 -7.63
N VAL A 108 -3.38 5.63 -7.06
CA VAL A 108 -4.47 4.82 -7.61
C VAL A 108 -5.60 4.81 -6.60
N GLU A 109 -6.83 5.07 -7.04
CA GLU A 109 -7.98 4.99 -6.13
C GLU A 109 -8.23 3.56 -5.68
N PHE A 110 -8.47 3.38 -4.39
CA PHE A 110 -8.92 2.11 -3.85
C PHE A 110 -10.30 1.76 -4.42
N PRO A 111 -10.51 0.57 -5.01
CA PRO A 111 -11.78 0.18 -5.61
C PRO A 111 -12.78 -0.23 -4.52
N LEU A 112 -13.20 0.74 -3.70
CA LEU A 112 -13.99 0.51 -2.49
C LEU A 112 -15.28 -0.24 -2.80
N GLN A 113 -16.02 0.20 -3.82
CA GLN A 113 -17.29 -0.41 -4.19
C GLN A 113 -17.11 -1.89 -4.57
N GLU A 114 -16.10 -2.22 -5.36
CA GLU A 114 -15.86 -3.59 -5.83
C GLU A 114 -15.43 -4.51 -4.67
N VAL A 115 -14.57 -4.01 -3.78
CA VAL A 115 -14.13 -4.75 -2.59
C VAL A 115 -15.31 -5.01 -1.66
N LEU A 116 -16.16 -4.01 -1.41
CA LEU A 116 -17.33 -4.16 -0.54
C LEU A 116 -18.38 -5.11 -1.12
N GLN A 117 -18.62 -5.05 -2.43
CA GLN A 117 -19.54 -5.98 -3.11
C GLN A 117 -19.02 -7.42 -3.05
N ASN A 118 -17.71 -7.62 -3.15
CA ASN A 118 -17.10 -8.95 -3.09
C ASN A 118 -17.08 -9.54 -1.68
N LEU A 119 -16.69 -8.76 -0.68
CA LEU A 119 -16.50 -9.25 0.70
C LEU A 119 -17.74 -9.15 1.57
N GLN A 120 -18.72 -8.35 1.17
CA GLN A 120 -19.96 -8.08 1.91
C GLN A 120 -19.72 -7.58 3.36
N PHE A 121 -18.55 -6.96 3.62
CA PHE A 121 -18.14 -6.49 4.93
C PHE A 121 -17.76 -5.00 4.89
N PRO A 122 -18.66 -4.09 5.32
CA PRO A 122 -18.51 -2.64 5.09
C PRO A 122 -17.74 -1.90 6.18
N TYR A 123 -16.70 -2.50 6.77
CA TYR A 123 -15.93 -1.84 7.84
C TYR A 123 -14.42 -1.99 7.69
N PHE A 124 -13.75 -0.86 7.47
CA PHE A 124 -12.29 -0.74 7.45
C PHE A 124 -11.87 0.40 8.38
N ASN A 125 -11.17 0.06 9.46
CA ASN A 125 -10.77 1.02 10.50
C ASN A 125 -9.32 1.50 10.39
N SER A 126 -8.56 0.96 9.43
CA SER A 126 -7.13 1.24 9.28
C SER A 126 -6.67 0.96 7.86
N THR A 127 -5.62 1.64 7.40
CA THR A 127 -4.96 1.38 6.09
C THR A 127 -4.60 -0.10 5.92
N THR A 128 -4.18 -0.77 6.99
CA THR A 128 -3.88 -2.22 6.97
C THR A 128 -5.13 -3.05 6.67
N ALA A 129 -6.30 -2.70 7.22
CA ALA A 129 -7.55 -3.38 6.92
C ALA A 129 -7.92 -3.27 5.42
N TYR A 130 -7.70 -2.11 4.80
CA TYR A 130 -7.87 -1.94 3.35
C TYR A 130 -6.93 -2.85 2.56
N ALA A 131 -5.65 -2.93 2.95
CA ALA A 131 -4.68 -3.79 2.27
C ALA A 131 -5.05 -5.28 2.36
N VAL A 132 -5.46 -5.75 3.54
CA VAL A 132 -5.90 -7.15 3.75
C VAL A 132 -7.16 -7.43 2.94
N ALA A 133 -8.16 -6.54 2.99
CA ALA A 133 -9.39 -6.68 2.22
C ALA A 133 -9.11 -6.75 0.71
N TYR A 134 -8.21 -5.90 0.21
CA TYR A 134 -7.82 -5.92 -1.20
C TYR A 134 -7.07 -7.21 -1.58
N ALA A 135 -6.21 -7.74 -0.71
CA ALA A 135 -5.54 -9.03 -0.95
C ALA A 135 -6.55 -10.18 -1.07
N ILE A 136 -7.57 -10.22 -0.22
CA ILE A 136 -8.65 -11.21 -0.28
C ILE A 136 -9.48 -11.02 -1.57
N HIS A 137 -9.86 -9.78 -1.90
CA HIS A 137 -10.55 -9.45 -3.14
C HIS A 137 -9.77 -9.88 -4.39
N CYS A 138 -8.44 -9.79 -4.34
CA CYS A 138 -7.53 -10.24 -5.40
C CYS A 138 -7.27 -11.76 -5.39
N GLN A 139 -7.91 -12.52 -4.49
CA GLN A 139 -7.79 -13.97 -4.39
C GLN A 139 -6.36 -14.43 -4.09
N ALA A 140 -5.67 -13.74 -3.18
CA ALA A 140 -4.38 -14.19 -2.66
C ALA A 140 -4.48 -15.61 -2.09
N SER A 141 -3.52 -16.48 -2.43
CA SER A 141 -3.48 -17.84 -1.86
C SER A 141 -2.97 -17.86 -0.42
N LYS A 142 -2.13 -16.88 -0.09
CA LYS A 142 -1.54 -16.69 1.23
C LYS A 142 -1.32 -15.19 1.47
N ILE A 143 -1.58 -14.77 2.70
CA ILE A 143 -1.27 -13.42 3.17
C ILE A 143 -0.31 -13.56 4.36
N SER A 144 0.90 -13.02 4.25
CA SER A 144 1.82 -12.85 5.38
C SER A 144 1.74 -11.41 5.89
N LEU A 145 1.64 -11.22 7.20
CA LEU A 145 1.59 -9.90 7.83
C LEU A 145 2.82 -9.72 8.70
N PHE A 146 3.53 -8.62 8.52
CA PHE A 146 4.61 -8.17 9.39
C PHE A 146 4.40 -6.70 9.72
N GLY A 147 4.77 -6.28 10.91
CA GLY A 147 4.51 -4.95 11.45
C GLY A 147 3.74 -4.99 12.76
#